data_AF-A0A6P0LWI0-F1
#
_entry.id   AF-A0A6P0LWI0-F1
#
_cell.length_a   1.000
_cell.length_b   1.000
_cell.length_c   1.000
_cell.angle_alpha   90.00
_cell.angle_beta   90.00
_cell.angle_gamma   90.00
#
_symmetry.space_group_name_H-M   'P 1'
#
loop_
_entity.id
_entity.type
_entity.pdbx_description
1 polymer ?
#
loop_
_entity_poly.entity_id
_entity_poly.type
_entity_poly.pdbx_seq_one_letter_code
_entity_poly.pdbx_strand_id
1 'polypeptide(L)'
;EQVAVPVGNPVNTVVGKVLETGNSSDFNVSGYRVKVNANTGVATVDLRLSPDSQRQFVSLSTCEQFALFGSLRKTLTANSELNIKDVRFTEQGEDIYL
;
A
#
# COMPACT_ATOMS: atom_id res chain seq x y z
N GLU A 1 1.29 -18.47 -11.88
CA GLU A 1 2.37 -18.57 -10.88
C GLU A 1 1.99 -17.76 -9.64
N GLN A 2 1.64 -18.42 -8.54
CA GLN A 2 1.43 -17.77 -7.25
C GLN A 2 2.77 -17.81 -6.49
N VAL A 3 3.40 -16.65 -6.33
CA VAL A 3 4.57 -16.52 -5.47
C VAL A 3 4.08 -16.62 -4.03
N ALA A 4 4.37 -17.75 -3.39
CA ALA A 4 4.18 -17.94 -1.97
C ALA A 4 5.02 -16.88 -1.22
N VAL A 5 4.35 -15.89 -0.65
CA VAL A 5 4.98 -14.89 0.22
C VAL A 5 5.22 -15.59 1.57
N PRO A 6 6.45 -15.64 2.09
CA PRO A 6 6.70 -16.29 3.37
C PRO A 6 5.85 -15.62 4.44
N VAL A 7 5.18 -16.44 5.25
CA VAL A 7 4.49 -16.02 6.46
C VAL A 7 5.47 -15.19 7.30
N GLY A 8 5.19 -13.90 7.51
CA GLY A 8 5.86 -13.09 8.54
C GLY A 8 6.83 -11.99 8.10
N ASN A 9 6.63 -11.29 6.98
CA ASN A 9 7.29 -9.99 6.80
C ASN A 9 6.50 -8.91 7.57
N PRO A 10 7.06 -8.27 8.63
CA PRO A 10 6.35 -7.29 9.46
C PRO A 10 5.74 -6.14 8.64
N VAL A 11 6.38 -5.78 7.53
CA VAL A 11 5.90 -4.75 6.61
C VAL A 11 4.57 -5.16 5.95
N ASN A 12 4.44 -6.41 5.50
CA ASN A 12 3.18 -6.90 4.91
C ASN A 12 2.05 -6.87 5.93
N THR A 13 2.29 -7.34 7.16
CA THR A 13 1.27 -7.33 8.22
C THR A 13 0.77 -5.92 8.51
N VAL A 14 1.66 -4.94 8.56
CA VAL A 14 1.30 -3.54 8.78
C VAL A 14 0.48 -2.99 7.61
N VAL A 15 0.91 -3.23 6.36
CA VAL A 15 0.17 -2.79 5.17
C VAL A 15 -1.24 -3.39 5.14
N GLY A 16 -1.37 -4.71 5.38
CA GLY A 16 -2.67 -5.38 5.41
C GLY A 16 -3.65 -4.74 6.39
N LYS A 17 -3.21 -4.48 7.63
CA LYS A 17 -4.05 -3.84 8.65
C LYS A 17 -4.53 -2.44 8.27
N VAL A 18 -3.69 -1.64 7.63
CA VAL A 18 -4.09 -0.29 7.20
C VAL A 18 -5.09 -0.39 6.04
N LEU A 19 -4.87 -1.30 5.09
CA LEU A 19 -5.77 -1.48 3.94
C LEU A 19 -7.16 -1.99 4.34
N GLU A 20 -7.28 -2.80 5.40
CA GLU A 20 -8.59 -3.21 5.95
C GLU A 20 -9.48 -2.01 6.30
N THR A 21 -8.89 -0.88 6.69
CA THR A 21 -9.62 0.35 7.06
C THR A 21 -9.86 1.31 5.89
N GLY A 22 -9.22 1.08 4.75
CA GLY A 22 -9.26 1.97 3.58
C GLY A 22 -10.34 1.64 2.55
N ASN A 23 -11.06 0.53 2.72
CA ASN A 23 -12.12 0.10 1.82
C ASN A 23 -13.44 0.86 2.09
N SER A 24 -14.22 1.06 1.04
CA SER A 24 -15.55 1.67 1.08
C SER A 24 -16.50 0.98 0.10
N SER A 25 -17.76 1.41 0.03
CA SER A 25 -18.79 0.74 -0.81
C SER A 25 -18.51 0.79 -2.31
N ASP A 26 -17.73 1.77 -2.77
CA ASP A 26 -17.45 2.05 -4.18
C ASP A 26 -15.94 2.06 -4.50
N PHE A 27 -15.09 1.82 -3.51
CA PHE A 27 -13.64 1.67 -3.64
C PHE A 27 -13.13 0.51 -2.78
N ASN A 28 -12.47 -0.47 -3.40
CA ASN A 28 -11.98 -1.66 -2.70
C ASN A 28 -10.61 -2.11 -3.21
N VAL A 29 -9.69 -2.42 -2.31
CA VAL A 29 -8.38 -3.00 -2.61
C VAL A 29 -8.43 -4.51 -2.40
N SER A 30 -8.23 -5.29 -3.47
CA SER A 30 -8.30 -6.76 -3.45
C SER A 30 -6.98 -7.43 -3.07
N GLY A 31 -5.86 -6.69 -3.12
CA GLY A 31 -4.56 -7.21 -2.75
C GLY A 31 -3.44 -6.20 -2.88
N TYR A 32 -2.24 -6.61 -2.47
CA TYR A 32 -1.04 -5.78 -2.57
C TYR A 32 0.22 -6.64 -2.60
N ARG A 33 1.33 -6.03 -3.00
CA ARG A 33 2.69 -6.57 -2.86
C ARG A 33 3.59 -5.49 -2.31
N VAL A 34 4.55 -5.88 -1.48
CA VAL A 34 5.56 -4.97 -0.94
C VAL A 34 6.94 -5.43 -1.40
N LYS A 35 7.74 -4.50 -1.89
CA LYS A 35 9.17 -4.68 -2.12
C LYS A 35 9.94 -3.61 -1.36
N VAL A 36 10.92 -4.00 -0.55
CA VAL A 36 11.77 -3.05 0.18
C VAL A 36 13.15 -3.05 -0.45
N ASN A 37 13.63 -1.87 -0.85
CA ASN A 37 15.01 -1.69 -1.27
C ASN A 37 15.88 -1.46 -0.03
N ALA A 38 16.67 -2.46 0.38
CA ALA A 38 17.50 -2.38 1.58
C ALA A 38 18.61 -1.31 1.50
N ASN A 39 19.05 -0.93 0.30
CA ASN A 39 20.10 0.07 0.12
C ASN A 39 19.57 1.50 0.33
N THR A 40 18.33 1.76 -0.11
CA THR A 40 17.73 3.10 -0.02
C THR A 40 16.77 3.23 1.16
N GLY A 41 16.26 2.13 1.70
CA GLY A 41 15.18 2.10 2.69
C GLY A 41 13.81 2.45 2.11
N VAL A 42 13.64 2.42 0.78
CA VAL A 42 12.37 2.74 0.13
C VAL A 42 11.52 1.47 -0.01
N ALA A 43 10.30 1.50 0.54
CA ALA A 43 9.30 0.47 0.34
C ALA A 43 8.38 0.82 -0.84
N THR A 44 8.29 -0.05 -1.84
CA THR A 44 7.30 0.05 -2.91
C THR A 44 6.10 -0.82 -2.56
N VAL A 45 4.95 -0.20 -2.38
CA VAL A 45 3.66 -0.86 -2.14
C VAL A 45 2.87 -0.84 -3.46
N ASP A 46 2.79 -2.00 -4.09
CA ASP A 46 2.07 -2.22 -5.35
C ASP A 46 0.67 -2.74 -5.04
N LEU A 47 -0.33 -1.89 -5.21
CA LEU A 47 -1.72 -2.13 -4.86
C LEU A 47 -2.49 -2.78 -6.02
N ARG A 48 -3.55 -3.52 -5.70
CA ARG A 48 -4.49 -4.08 -6.67
C ARG A 48 -5.88 -3.61 -6.31
N LEU A 49 -6.45 -2.79 -7.18
CA LEU A 49 -7.86 -2.46 -7.10
C LEU A 49 -8.69 -3.73 -7.31
N SER A 50 -9.80 -3.83 -6.60
CA SER A 50 -10.74 -4.91 -6.80
C SER A 50 -11.48 -4.75 -8.14
N PRO A 51 -11.75 -5.82 -8.90
CA PRO A 51 -12.48 -5.72 -10.18
C PRO A 51 -13.90 -5.15 -10.07
N ASP A 52 -14.50 -5.20 -8.88
CA ASP A 52 -15.82 -4.64 -8.56
C ASP A 52 -15.76 -3.19 -8.03
N SER A 53 -14.57 -2.62 -7.88
CA SER A 53 -14.39 -1.23 -7.47
C SER A 53 -14.93 -0.29 -8.55
N GLN A 54 -15.79 0.64 -8.16
CA GLN A 54 -16.36 1.64 -9.07
C GLN A 54 -15.43 2.83 -9.29
N ARG A 55 -14.53 3.07 -8.32
CA ARG A 55 -13.55 4.16 -8.32
C ARG A 55 -12.12 3.65 -8.47
N GLN A 56 -11.26 4.49 -9.04
CA GLN A 56 -9.81 4.29 -9.15
C GLN A 56 -9.07 5.03 -8.03
N PHE A 57 -7.82 4.65 -7.73
CA PHE A 57 -6.99 5.34 -6.73
C PHE A 57 -6.88 6.85 -6.98
N VAL A 58 -6.64 7.24 -8.23
CA VAL A 58 -6.50 8.66 -8.64
C VAL A 58 -7.81 9.45 -8.58
N SER A 59 -8.96 8.75 -8.50
CA SER A 59 -10.28 9.38 -8.42
C SER A 59 -10.74 9.65 -6.98
N LEU A 60 -9.99 9.15 -5.99
CA LEU A 60 -10.24 9.45 -4.58
C LEU A 60 -10.06 10.95 -4.34
N SER A 61 -10.89 11.52 -3.46
CA SER A 61 -10.70 12.90 -2.99
C SER A 61 -9.36 13.05 -2.27
N THR A 62 -8.84 14.28 -2.18
CA THR A 62 -7.59 14.54 -1.45
C THR A 62 -7.63 14.03 -0.01
N CYS A 63 -8.78 14.12 0.66
CA CYS A 63 -8.95 13.58 2.02
C CYS A 63 -8.86 12.05 2.05
N GLU A 64 -9.47 11.36 1.08
CA GLU A 64 -9.40 9.90 0.96
C GLU A 64 -7.99 9.42 0.59
N GLN A 65 -7.32 10.11 -0.35
CA GLN A 65 -5.93 9.82 -0.69
C GLN A 65 -5.01 10.02 0.52
N PHE A 66 -5.19 11.12 1.27
CA PHE A 66 -4.43 11.36 2.49
C PHE A 66 -4.71 10.28 3.55
N ALA A 67 -5.97 9.91 3.74
CA ALA A 67 -6.36 8.88 4.70
C ALA A 67 -5.75 7.52 4.35
N LEU A 68 -5.70 7.14 3.07
CA LEU A 68 -5.14 5.87 2.63
C LEU A 68 -3.60 5.90 2.57
N PHE A 69 -3.05 6.71 1.66
CA PHE A 69 -1.62 6.74 1.35
C PHE A 69 -0.80 7.41 2.45
N GLY A 70 -1.33 8.48 3.04
CA GLY A 70 -0.71 9.16 4.16
C GLY A 70 -0.61 8.25 5.39
N SER A 71 -1.68 7.51 5.72
CA SER A 71 -1.65 6.55 6.84
C SER A 71 -0.69 5.39 6.58
N LEU A 72 -0.65 4.83 5.36
CA LEU A 72 0.31 3.79 5.00
C LEU A 72 1.75 4.29 5.15
N ARG A 73 2.07 5.43 4.53
CA ARG A 73 3.42 6.03 4.59
C ARG A 73 3.80 6.29 6.04
N LYS A 74 2.95 6.97 6.81
CA LYS A 74 3.21 7.27 8.22
C LYS A 74 3.43 6.03 9.06
N THR A 75 2.60 5.01 8.91
CA THR A 75 2.71 3.79 9.73
C THR A 75 4.00 3.03 9.43
N LEU A 76 4.40 2.95 8.16
CA LEU A 76 5.62 2.27 7.74
C LEU A 76 6.89 3.02 8.14
N THR A 77 6.93 4.35 7.99
CA THR A 77 8.12 5.14 8.30
C THR A 77 8.27 5.47 9.78
N ALA A 78 7.18 5.47 10.55
CA ALA A 78 7.23 5.69 12.00
C ALA A 78 7.74 4.47 12.78
N ASN A 79 7.69 3.27 12.19
CA ASN A 79 8.22 2.07 12.81
C ASN A 79 9.70 1.86 12.43
N SER A 80 10.60 2.22 13.36
CA SER A 80 12.05 2.12 13.16
C SER A 80 12.55 0.69 12.97
N GLU A 81 11.84 -0.33 13.47
CA GLU A 81 12.22 -1.74 13.29
C GLU A 81 12.11 -2.19 11.83
N LEU A 82 11.27 -1.52 11.03
CA LEU A 82 11.09 -1.82 9.61
C LEU A 82 12.20 -1.26 8.73
N ASN A 83 13.00 -0.31 9.24
CA ASN A 83 14.04 0.41 8.49
C ASN A 83 13.53 1.05 7.17
N ILE A 84 12.27 1.50 7.15
CA ILE A 84 11.67 2.17 5.99
C ILE A 84 11.82 3.68 6.16
N LYS A 85 12.42 4.33 5.16
CA LYS A 85 12.63 5.78 5.11
C LYS A 85 11.57 6.50 4.30
N ASP A 86 11.09 5.86 3.24
CA ASP A 86 10.03 6.39 2.39
C ASP A 86 9.23 5.25 1.74
N VAL A 87 8.05 5.61 1.24
CA VAL A 87 7.11 4.69 0.61
C VAL A 87 6.70 5.23 -0.75
N ARG A 88 6.82 4.38 -1.77
CA ARG A 88 6.34 4.60 -3.13
C ARG A 88 5.09 3.74 -3.36
N PHE A 89 4.07 4.32 -3.97
CA PHE A 89 2.82 3.64 -4.27
C PHE A 89 2.69 3.41 -5.76
N THR A 90 2.33 2.18 -6.13
CA THR A 90 2.12 1.79 -7.52
C THR A 90 0.83 0.99 -7.65
N GLU A 91 0.24 0.98 -8.84
CA GLU A 91 -0.82 0.07 -9.24
C GLU A 91 -0.34 -0.70 -10.46
N GLN A 92 -0.27 -2.03 -10.34
CA GLN A 92 0.21 -2.93 -11.39
C GLN A 92 1.61 -2.57 -11.92
N GLY A 93 2.44 -1.98 -11.06
CA GLY A 93 3.78 -1.50 -11.41
C GLY A 93 3.85 -0.10 -11.99
N GLU A 94 2.70 0.55 -12.24
CA GLU A 94 2.64 1.96 -12.64
C GLU A 94 2.53 2.88 -11.44
N ASP A 95 3.15 4.06 -11.49
CA ASP A 95 3.09 5.01 -10.38
C ASP A 95 1.69 5.56 -10.17
N ILE A 96 1.24 5.52 -8.92
CA ILE A 96 0.09 6.32 -8.50
C ILE A 96 0.64 7.70 -8.20
N TYR A 97 0.40 8.65 -9.11
CA TYR A 97 0.72 10.06 -8.87
C TYR A 97 -0.30 10.62 -7.87
N LEU A 98 0.21 10.97 -6.68
CA LEU A 98 -0.54 11.55 -5.56
C LEU A 98 -0.31 13.07 -5.48
#